data_AF-A0A1H5UA05-F1
#
_entry.id   AF-A0A1H5UA05-F1
#
_cell.length_a   1.000
_cell.length_b   1.000
_cell.length_c   1.000
_cell.angle_alpha   90.00
_cell.angle_beta   90.00
_cell.angle_gamma   90.00
#
_symmetry.space_group_name_H-M   'P 1'
#
loop_
_entity.id
_entity.type
_entity.pdbx_description
1 polymer ?
#
loop_
_entity_poly.entity_id
_entity_poly.type
_entity_poly.pdbx_seq_one_letter_code
_entity_poly.pdbx_strand_id
1 'polypeptide(L)'
;MKLLHRLFLCALLSLLFFLSGSETYGQSPPGVSKFQEVETDMKSFYVAISRLSFVVGAVSGLLGGLRVYNNWQMGRHQIDVQVISWFGACLFLATIGFFLSGLYAVPLI
;
A
#
# COMPACT_ATOMS: atom_id res chain seq x y z
N MET A 1 55.80 -18.75 37.89
CA MET A 1 54.94 -17.55 37.94
C MET A 1 54.51 -17.02 36.57
N LYS A 2 55.41 -16.83 35.59
CA LYS A 2 55.07 -16.29 34.26
C LYS A 2 54.14 -17.19 33.42
N LEU A 3 54.26 -18.52 33.53
CA LEU A 3 53.41 -19.49 32.81
C LEU A 3 51.98 -19.51 33.36
N LEU A 4 51.82 -19.50 34.69
CA LEU A 4 50.51 -19.41 35.35
C LEU A 4 49.78 -18.11 34.98
N HIS A 5 50.51 -16.99 34.90
CA HIS A 5 49.95 -15.71 34.49
C HIS A 5 49.50 -15.71 33.02
N ARG A 6 50.25 -16.35 32.11
CA ARG A 6 49.87 -16.49 30.70
C ARG A 6 48.62 -17.37 30.51
N LEU A 7 48.51 -18.47 31.25
CA LEU A 7 47.33 -19.34 31.23
C LEU A 7 46.09 -18.61 31.76
N PHE A 8 46.25 -17.83 32.84
CA PHE A 8 45.16 -17.01 33.39
C PHE A 8 44.72 -15.92 32.41
N LEU A 9 45.67 -15.30 31.71
CA LEU A 9 45.40 -14.27 30.71
C LEU A 9 44.66 -14.85 29.49
N CYS A 10 45.05 -16.03 29.01
CA CYS A 10 44.33 -16.73 27.93
C CYS A 10 42.91 -17.15 28.32
N ALA A 11 42.70 -17.60 29.57
CA ALA A 11 41.37 -17.94 30.08
C ALA A 11 40.45 -16.71 30.18
N LEU A 12 41.01 -15.56 30.58
CA LEU A 12 40.27 -14.31 30.68
C LEU A 12 39.91 -13.73 29.30
N LEU A 13 40.81 -13.89 28.33
CA LEU A 13 40.60 -13.44 26.94
C LEU A 13 39.58 -14.29 26.19
N SER A 14 39.56 -15.61 26.44
CA SER A 14 38.55 -16.52 25.89
C SER A 14 37.16 -16.30 26.49
N LEU A 15 37.08 -15.99 27.79
CA LEU A 15 35.83 -15.61 28.44
C LEU A 15 35.25 -14.31 27.86
N LEU A 16 36.10 -13.29 27.67
CA LEU A 16 35.70 -12.02 27.05
C LEU A 16 35.17 -12.21 25.62
N PHE A 17 35.78 -13.09 24.83
CA PHE A 17 35.31 -13.39 23.47
C PHE A 17 33.93 -14.09 23.46
N PHE A 18 33.66 -14.92 24.47
CA PHE A 18 32.36 -15.60 24.63
C PHE A 18 31.23 -14.64 25.03
N LEU A 19 31.54 -13.58 25.79
CA LEU A 19 30.56 -12.57 26.22
C LEU A 19 30.15 -11.59 25.09
N SER A 20 31.04 -11.35 24.12
CA SER A 20 30.78 -10.44 22.99
C SER A 20 29.80 -10.99 21.94
N GLY A 21 29.44 -12.28 22.00
CA GLY A 21 28.49 -12.91 21.07
C GLY A 21 27.02 -12.83 21.50
N SER A 22 26.69 -11.97 22.46
CA SER A 22 25.30 -11.80 22.91
C SER A 22 24.54 -10.89 21.94
N GLU A 23 23.70 -11.49 21.09
CA GLU A 23 22.71 -10.79 20.29
C GLU A 23 21.76 -10.04 21.25
N THR A 24 21.83 -8.71 21.25
CA THR A 24 20.91 -7.89 22.05
C THR A 24 19.58 -7.80 21.31
N TYR A 25 18.58 -8.57 21.78
CA TYR A 25 17.21 -8.38 21.34
C TYR A 25 16.70 -7.04 21.90
N GLY A 26 16.73 -5.99 21.07
CA GLY A 26 16.06 -4.74 21.38
C GLY A 26 14.57 -4.98 21.52
N GLN A 27 14.02 -4.75 22.72
CA GLN A 27 12.57 -4.81 22.90
C GLN A 27 11.93 -3.74 22.02
N SER A 28 11.06 -4.16 21.11
CA SER A 28 10.29 -3.23 20.29
C SER A 28 9.49 -2.30 21.21
N PRO A 29 9.45 -0.98 20.97
CA PRO A 29 8.78 -0.05 21.88
C PRO A 29 7.33 -0.50 22.16
N PRO A 30 6.86 -0.46 23.42
CA PRO A 30 5.50 -0.87 23.74
C PRO A 30 4.49 -0.08 22.90
N GLY A 31 3.65 -0.78 22.15
CA GLY A 31 2.62 -0.20 21.28
C GLY A 31 2.88 -0.28 19.77
N VAL A 32 4.10 -0.60 19.31
CA VAL A 32 4.38 -0.75 17.86
C VAL A 32 3.59 -1.87 17.20
N SER A 33 3.29 -2.94 17.95
CA SER A 33 2.44 -4.04 17.47
C SER A 33 1.02 -3.57 17.15
N LYS A 34 0.46 -2.64 17.94
CA LYS A 34 -0.87 -2.06 17.67
C LYS A 34 -0.88 -1.17 16.43
N PHE A 35 0.20 -0.44 16.17
CA PHE A 35 0.31 0.35 14.95
C PHE A 35 0.40 -0.54 13.69
N GLN A 36 1.09 -1.68 13.76
CA GLN A 36 1.14 -2.66 12.67
C GLN A 36 -0.23 -3.30 12.41
N GLU A 37 -1.00 -3.58 13.45
CA GLU A 37 -2.38 -4.08 13.35
C GLU A 37 -3.28 -3.04 12.66
N VAL A 38 -3.24 -1.78 13.12
CA VAL A 38 -4.00 -0.68 12.51
C VAL A 38 -3.59 -0.44 11.06
N GLU A 39 -2.30 -0.50 10.73
CA GLU A 39 -1.83 -0.37 9.34
C GLU A 39 -2.42 -1.47 8.44
N THR A 40 -2.46 -2.71 8.94
CA THR A 40 -3.02 -3.85 8.21
C THR A 40 -4.52 -3.68 7.98
N ASP A 41 -5.25 -3.25 9.01
CA ASP A 41 -6.68 -2.95 8.91
C ASP A 41 -6.94 -1.84 7.89
N MET A 42 -6.19 -0.73 7.95
CA MET A 42 -6.30 0.38 7.01
C MET A 42 -6.07 -0.06 5.55
N LYS A 43 -5.07 -0.94 5.31
CA LYS A 43 -4.85 -1.52 3.98
C LYS A 43 -6.05 -2.34 3.51
N SER A 44 -6.66 -3.14 4.40
CA SER A 44 -7.85 -3.93 4.07
C SER A 44 -9.05 -3.05 3.71
N PHE A 45 -9.30 -1.98 4.48
CA PHE A 45 -10.37 -1.01 4.20
C PHE A 45 -10.15 -0.30 2.87
N TYR A 46 -8.91 0.10 2.59
CA TYR A 46 -8.56 0.73 1.34
C TYR A 46 -8.88 -0.20 0.15
N VAL A 47 -8.49 -1.48 0.21
CA VAL A 47 -8.81 -2.46 -0.85
C VAL A 47 -10.31 -2.63 -1.01
N ALA A 48 -11.06 -2.72 0.09
CA ALA A 48 -12.52 -2.86 0.06
C ALA A 48 -13.21 -1.65 -0.60
N ILE A 49 -12.85 -0.43 -0.20
CA ILE A 49 -13.40 0.82 -0.74
C ILE A 49 -12.99 1.01 -2.20
N SER A 50 -11.75 0.67 -2.56
CA SER A 50 -11.26 0.72 -3.94
C SER A 50 -12.09 -0.18 -4.85
N ARG A 51 -12.33 -1.43 -4.46
CA ARG A 51 -13.19 -2.37 -5.20
C ARG A 51 -14.62 -1.83 -5.35
N LEU A 52 -15.20 -1.32 -4.27
CA LEU A 52 -16.53 -0.70 -4.32
C LEU A 52 -16.57 0.49 -5.30
N SER A 53 -15.55 1.35 -5.26
CA SER A 53 -15.44 2.53 -6.12
C SER A 53 -15.34 2.13 -7.60
N PHE A 54 -14.59 1.08 -7.93
CA PHE A 54 -14.55 0.54 -9.29
C PHE A 54 -15.88 -0.03 -9.76
N VAL A 55 -16.62 -0.73 -8.90
CA VAL A 55 -17.96 -1.25 -9.24
C VAL A 55 -18.92 -0.10 -9.50
N VAL A 56 -18.97 0.91 -8.63
CA VAL A 56 -19.81 2.10 -8.80
C VAL A 56 -19.39 2.89 -10.05
N GLY A 57 -18.08 3.02 -10.28
CA GLY A 57 -17.50 3.64 -11.47
C GLY A 57 -17.90 2.92 -12.76
N ALA A 58 -17.88 1.59 -12.77
CA ALA A 58 -18.31 0.79 -13.92
C ALA A 58 -19.80 0.98 -14.21
N VAL A 59 -20.66 0.91 -13.19
CA VAL A 59 -22.11 1.11 -13.36
C VAL A 59 -22.42 2.53 -13.85
N SER A 60 -21.86 3.55 -13.22
CA SER A 60 -22.06 4.95 -13.62
C SER A 60 -21.48 5.25 -15.01
N GLY A 61 -20.34 4.66 -15.37
CA GLY A 61 -19.74 4.75 -16.69
C GLY A 61 -20.61 4.15 -17.79
N LEU A 62 -21.20 2.98 -17.57
CA LEU A 62 -22.15 2.35 -18.49
C LEU A 62 -23.42 3.20 -18.67
N LEU A 63 -24.00 3.69 -17.57
CA LEU A 63 -25.19 4.55 -17.61
C LEU A 63 -24.91 5.88 -18.33
N GLY A 64 -23.74 6.48 -18.09
CA GLY A 64 -23.29 7.68 -18.79
C GLY A 64 -23.15 7.44 -20.30
N GLY A 65 -22.53 6.33 -20.69
CA GLY A 65 -22.34 5.97 -22.09
C GLY A 65 -23.67 5.73 -22.80
N LEU A 66 -24.62 5.05 -22.14
CA LEU A 66 -25.97 4.85 -22.66
C LEU A 66 -26.68 6.20 -22.89
N ARG A 67 -26.56 7.14 -21.95
CA ARG A 67 -27.12 8.49 -22.12
C ARG A 67 -26.52 9.23 -23.31
N VAL A 68 -25.19 9.20 -23.46
CA VAL A 68 -24.50 9.84 -24.58
C VAL A 68 -24.95 9.23 -25.91
N TYR A 69 -25.01 7.90 -25.99
CA TYR A 69 -25.48 7.18 -27.17
C TYR A 69 -26.92 7.56 -27.53
N ASN A 70 -27.84 7.55 -26.56
CA ASN A 70 -29.22 7.92 -26.79
C ASN A 70 -29.35 9.37 -27.28
N ASN A 71 -28.59 10.30 -26.69
CA ASN A 71 -28.55 11.69 -27.13
C ASN A 71 -28.02 11.85 -28.56
N TRP A 72 -27.03 11.04 -28.94
CA TRP A 72 -26.51 10.99 -30.29
C TRP A 72 -27.60 10.55 -31.28
N GLN A 73 -28.31 9.47 -31.00
CA GLN A 73 -29.38 8.96 -31.86
C GLN A 73 -30.55 9.96 -32.00
N MET A 74 -30.81 10.76 -30.97
CA MET A 74 -31.83 11.82 -31.00
C MET A 74 -31.38 13.11 -31.72
N GLY A 75 -30.13 13.20 -32.19
CA GLY A 75 -29.62 14.40 -32.87
C GLY A 75 -29.53 15.64 -31.97
N ARG A 76 -29.31 15.46 -30.66
CA ARG A 76 -29.17 16.61 -29.73
C ARG A 76 -27.94 17.45 -30.09
N HIS A 77 -27.95 18.72 -29.74
CA HIS A 77 -26.77 19.58 -29.89
C HIS A 77 -25.69 19.22 -28.85
N GLN A 78 -24.42 19.50 -29.18
CA GLN A 78 -23.25 19.33 -28.30
C GLN A 78 -22.99 17.86 -27.86
N ILE A 79 -23.09 16.91 -28.79
CA ILE A 79 -22.76 15.49 -28.52
C ILE A 79 -21.26 15.28 -28.37
N ASP A 80 -20.46 16.00 -29.15
CA ASP A 80 -19.00 16.03 -29.09
C ASP A 80 -18.49 16.30 -27.67
N VAL A 81 -18.99 17.34 -27.01
CA VAL A 81 -18.62 17.69 -25.63
C VAL A 81 -19.06 16.62 -24.64
N GLN A 82 -20.25 16.03 -24.84
CA GLN A 82 -20.76 14.95 -23.98
C GLN A 82 -19.93 13.67 -24.09
N VAL A 83 -19.54 13.28 -25.30
CA VAL A 83 -18.67 12.12 -25.56
C VAL A 83 -17.31 12.32 -24.92
N ILE A 84 -16.68 13.48 -25.12
CA ILE A 84 -15.36 13.78 -24.56
C ILE A 84 -15.43 13.82 -23.03
N SER A 85 -16.47 14.41 -22.45
CA SER A 85 -16.66 14.48 -20.99
C SER A 85 -16.87 13.09 -20.37
N TRP A 86 -17.70 12.25 -20.99
CA TRP A 86 -17.91 10.87 -20.55
C TRP A 86 -16.64 10.03 -20.67
N PHE A 87 -15.96 10.12 -21.81
CA PHE A 87 -14.73 9.38 -22.07
C PHE A 87 -13.61 9.81 -21.12
N GLY A 88 -13.46 11.12 -20.88
CA GLY A 88 -12.51 11.67 -19.92
C GLY A 88 -12.76 11.18 -18.50
N ALA A 89 -14.03 11.10 -18.06
CA ALA A 89 -14.39 10.52 -16.77
C ALA A 89 -14.01 9.03 -16.67
N CYS A 90 -14.19 8.27 -17.75
CA CYS A 90 -13.79 6.85 -17.81
C CYS A 90 -12.27 6.70 -17.72
N LEU A 91 -11.49 7.53 -18.42
CA LEU A 91 -10.02 7.52 -18.34
C LEU A 91 -9.52 7.89 -16.94
N PHE A 92 -10.14 8.90 -16.31
CA PHE A 92 -9.83 9.27 -14.93
C PHE A 92 -10.05 8.08 -13.99
N LEU A 93 -11.21 7.41 -14.07
CA LEU A 93 -11.50 6.23 -13.25
C LEU A 93 -10.54 5.05 -13.52
N ALA A 94 -10.12 4.84 -14.77
CA ALA A 94 -9.17 3.78 -15.11
C ALA A 94 -7.76 4.03 -14.53
N THR A 95 -7.36 5.29 -14.41
CA THR A 95 -6.00 5.69 -13.99
C THR A 95 -5.89 6.02 -12.51
N ILE A 96 -6.97 6.49 -11.86
CA ILE A 96 -6.96 6.92 -10.46
C ILE A 96 -6.57 5.80 -9.50
N GLY A 97 -6.89 4.55 -9.84
CA GLY A 97 -6.46 3.39 -9.07
C GLY A 97 -4.93 3.31 -8.95
N PHE A 98 -4.22 3.52 -10.07
CA PHE A 98 -2.76 3.42 -10.09
C PHE A 98 -2.13 4.55 -9.31
N PHE A 99 -2.70 5.76 -9.43
CA PHE A 99 -2.27 6.92 -8.66
C PHE A 99 -2.42 6.69 -7.15
N LEU A 100 -3.59 6.24 -6.70
CA LEU A 100 -3.84 6.03 -5.28
C LEU A 100 -3.02 4.86 -4.72
N SER A 101 -2.82 3.79 -5.50
CA SER A 101 -1.97 2.66 -5.11
C SER A 101 -0.51 3.06 -4.95
N GLY A 102 0.00 3.90 -5.85
CA GLY A 102 1.35 4.48 -5.71
C GLY A 102 1.47 5.40 -4.49
N LEU A 103 0.46 6.22 -4.22
CA LEU A 103 0.47 7.17 -3.09
C LEU A 103 0.48 6.45 -1.73
N TYR A 104 -0.31 5.38 -1.58
CA TYR A 104 -0.49 4.68 -0.31
C TYR A 104 0.32 3.38 -0.20
N ALA A 105 1.10 3.02 -1.22
CA ALA A 105 1.84 1.77 -1.30
C ALA A 105 0.96 0.52 -1.04
N VAL A 106 -0.32 0.57 -1.45
CA VAL A 106 -1.27 -0.54 -1.35
C VAL A 106 -1.48 -1.12 -2.74
N PRO A 107 -1.35 -2.44 -2.95
CA PRO A 107 -1.51 -3.03 -4.28
C PRO A 107 -2.91 -2.78 -4.85
N LEU A 108 -2.96 -2.50 -6.15
CA LEU A 108 -4.20 -2.58 -6.92
C LEU A 108 -4.54 -4.06 -7.11
N ILE A 109 -5.54 -4.51 -6.34
CA ILE A 109 -6.02 -5.90 -6.25
C ILE A 109 -5.11 -6.82 -5.44
#